data_AF-X1SR84-F1
#
_entry.id   AF-X1SR84-F1
#
_cell.length_a   1.000
_cell.length_b   1.000
_cell.length_c   1.000
_cell.angle_alpha   90.00
_cell.angle_beta   90.00
_cell.angle_gamma   90.00
#
_symmetry.space_group_name_H-M   'P 1'
#
loop_
_entity.id
_entity.type
_entity.pdbx_description
1 polymer ?
#
loop_
_entity_poly.entity_id
_entity_poly.type
_entity_poly.pdbx_seq_one_letter_code
_entity_poly.pdbx_strand_id
1 'polypeptide(L)'
;KKLNRQACKTFELDLTDYVTGDMTFLTKAGQKKLFTHLRKCPACQKQFWSWKETHAVMKGREQSARPGFQKRLNALLKEIKQVPIIKRIPGEKVLDNEAEIGKAAGVVWHSLAQNGKVNIKLLSRKVKLPRAKFNRAIGWLAKENKVCLTRKKQTAYIYLVDTERQKYQAKM
;
A
#
# COMPACT_ATOMS: atom_id res chain seq x y z
N LYS A 1 32.97 -28.51 1.08
CA LYS A 1 32.99 -29.28 2.36
C LYS A 1 31.57 -29.37 2.91
N LYS A 2 30.88 -30.51 2.73
CA LYS A 2 29.56 -30.76 3.32
C LYS A 2 29.73 -30.95 4.83
N LEU A 3 29.55 -29.88 5.61
CA LEU A 3 29.56 -29.98 7.07
C LEU A 3 28.25 -30.62 7.54
N ASN A 4 28.41 -31.51 8.51
CA ASN A 4 27.46 -32.47 9.03
C ASN A 4 26.12 -31.80 9.45
N ARG A 5 25.00 -32.17 8.80
CA ARG A 5 23.64 -31.68 9.16
C ARG A 5 23.32 -31.88 10.64
N GLN A 6 23.88 -32.92 11.25
CA GLN A 6 23.69 -33.22 12.66
C GLN A 6 24.31 -32.15 13.58
N ALA A 7 25.47 -31.61 13.20
CA ALA A 7 26.15 -30.57 13.96
C ALA A 7 25.44 -29.21 13.85
N CYS A 8 24.78 -28.93 12.72
CA CYS A 8 24.01 -27.69 12.55
C CYS A 8 22.74 -27.67 13.42
N LYS A 9 22.06 -28.83 13.57
CA LYS A 9 20.87 -28.97 14.43
C LYS A 9 21.15 -28.63 15.89
N THR A 10 22.35 -28.97 16.38
CA THR A 10 22.76 -28.69 17.76
C THR A 10 22.78 -27.19 18.07
N PHE A 11 23.02 -26.34 17.06
CA PHE A 11 23.13 -24.89 17.23
C PHE A 11 21.85 -24.13 16.82
N GLU A 12 20.77 -24.82 16.45
CA GLU A 12 19.55 -24.17 15.98
C GLU A 12 18.86 -23.37 17.09
N LEU A 13 18.74 -23.95 18.28
CA LEU A 13 18.23 -23.26 19.48
C LEU A 13 19.16 -22.12 19.92
N ASP A 14 20.47 -22.37 19.97
CA ASP A 14 21.46 -21.33 20.30
C ASP A 14 21.40 -20.12 19.34
N LEU A 15 21.10 -20.36 18.05
CA LEU A 15 20.90 -19.30 17.05
C LEU A 15 19.64 -18.49 17.34
N THR A 16 18.53 -19.16 17.66
CA THR A 16 17.27 -18.51 18.00
C THR A 16 17.39 -17.69 19.28
N ASP A 17 17.98 -18.25 20.33
CA ASP A 17 18.24 -17.57 21.60
C ASP A 17 19.13 -16.32 21.41
N TYR A 18 20.25 -16.48 20.68
CA TYR A 18 21.14 -15.36 20.40
C TYR A 18 20.46 -14.25 19.59
N VAL A 19 19.71 -14.61 18.55
CA VAL A 19 19.07 -13.63 17.67
C VAL A 19 17.91 -12.95 18.38
N THR A 20 17.07 -13.68 19.11
CA THR A 20 15.92 -13.09 19.83
C THR A 20 16.35 -12.28 21.06
N GLY A 21 17.58 -12.49 21.55
CA GLY A 21 18.08 -11.93 22.80
C GLY A 21 17.55 -12.66 24.03
N ASP A 22 16.89 -13.80 23.84
CA ASP A 22 16.47 -14.72 24.90
C ASP A 22 17.67 -15.56 25.32
N MET A 23 18.45 -15.04 26.27
CA MET A 23 19.71 -15.66 26.72
C MET A 23 19.50 -16.79 27.73
N THR A 24 18.27 -17.31 27.85
CA THR A 24 17.85 -18.23 28.91
C THR A 24 18.67 -19.52 28.93
N PHE A 25 19.06 -20.06 27.77
CA PHE A 25 19.86 -21.28 27.68
C PHE A 25 21.25 -21.07 27.08
N LEU A 26 21.52 -19.87 26.54
CA LEU A 26 22.75 -19.56 25.83
C LEU A 26 23.83 -18.92 26.73
N THR A 27 24.62 -19.78 27.38
CA THR A 27 25.78 -19.35 28.18
C THR A 27 26.89 -18.70 27.33
N LYS A 28 27.78 -17.91 27.96
CA LYS A 28 28.96 -17.30 27.28
C LYS A 28 29.85 -18.35 26.60
N ALA A 29 29.96 -19.54 27.18
CA ALA A 29 30.69 -20.65 26.58
C ALA A 29 29.97 -21.23 25.35
N GLY A 30 28.64 -21.31 25.40
CA GLY A 30 27.78 -21.68 24.26
C GLY A 30 27.91 -20.69 23.10
N GLN A 31 27.91 -19.38 23.37
CA GLN A 31 28.12 -18.34 22.36
C GLN A 31 29.46 -18.50 21.63
N LYS A 32 30.54 -18.78 22.37
CA LYS A 32 31.87 -18.98 21.78
C LYS A 32 31.89 -20.20 20.85
N LYS A 33 31.20 -21.29 21.22
CA LYS A 33 31.05 -22.49 20.39
C LYS A 33 30.21 -22.20 19.14
N LEU A 34 29.08 -21.51 19.31
CA LEU A 34 28.21 -21.07 18.23
C LEU A 34 28.96 -20.22 17.18
N PHE A 35 29.69 -19.19 17.61
CA PHE A 35 30.46 -18.35 16.70
C PHE A 35 31.60 -19.09 16.00
N THR A 36 32.23 -20.03 16.70
CA THR A 36 33.27 -20.88 16.09
C THR A 36 32.68 -21.78 15.01
N HIS A 37 31.45 -22.29 15.21
CA HIS A 37 30.72 -23.05 14.20
C HIS A 37 30.28 -22.18 13.01
N LEU A 38 29.70 -21.01 13.29
CA LEU A 38 29.26 -20.06 12.27
C LEU A 38 30.40 -19.66 11.33
N ARG A 39 31.62 -19.44 11.83
CA ARG A 39 32.79 -19.15 10.97
C ARG A 39 33.14 -20.27 9.99
N LYS A 40 32.76 -21.51 10.28
CA LYS A 40 33.12 -22.70 9.49
C LYS A 40 31.97 -23.20 8.60
N CYS A 41 30.72 -22.81 8.86
CA CYS A 41 29.53 -23.33 8.17
C CYS A 41 28.74 -22.23 7.43
N PRO A 42 28.84 -22.14 6.08
CA PRO A 42 28.11 -21.14 5.29
C PRO A 42 26.58 -21.25 5.35
N ALA A 43 26.04 -22.47 5.55
CA ALA A 43 24.60 -22.68 5.66
C ALA A 43 24.02 -22.02 6.92
N CYS A 44 24.66 -22.21 8.07
CA CYS A 44 24.26 -21.58 9.32
C CYS A 44 24.51 -20.05 9.31
N GLN A 45 25.53 -19.57 8.58
CA GLN A 45 25.69 -18.13 8.35
C GLN A 45 24.49 -17.55 7.59
N LYS A 46 24.06 -18.21 6.51
CA LYS A 46 22.91 -17.75 5.72
C LYS A 46 21.62 -17.74 6.55
N GLN A 47 21.39 -18.77 7.36
CA GLN A 47 20.28 -18.82 8.31
C GLN A 47 20.39 -17.70 9.35
N PHE A 48 21.55 -17.48 9.96
CA PHE A 48 21.77 -16.36 10.89
C PHE A 48 21.42 -14.99 10.28
N TRP A 49 21.81 -14.75 9.02
CA TRP A 49 21.47 -13.51 8.32
C TRP A 49 19.98 -13.39 7.97
N SER A 50 19.28 -14.47 7.62
CA SER A 50 17.81 -14.42 7.42
C SER A 50 17.07 -14.11 8.72
N TRP A 51 17.61 -14.57 9.85
CA TRP A 51 17.08 -14.28 11.17
C TRP A 51 17.32 -12.81 11.59
N LYS A 52 18.35 -12.12 11.08
CA LYS A 52 18.57 -10.67 11.32
C LYS A 52 17.41 -9.81 10.82
N GLU A 53 16.84 -10.13 9.67
CA GLU A 53 15.69 -9.42 9.11
C GLU A 53 14.43 -9.65 9.95
N THR A 54 14.21 -10.91 10.36
CA THR A 54 13.09 -11.28 11.25
C THR A 54 13.23 -10.63 12.63
N HIS A 55 14.44 -10.55 13.18
CA HIS A 55 14.72 -9.88 14.44
C HIS A 55 14.57 -8.35 14.35
N ALA A 56 14.95 -7.73 13.23
CA ALA A 56 14.69 -6.31 13.00
C ALA A 56 13.19 -5.99 13.03
N VAL A 57 12.35 -6.89 12.48
CA VAL A 57 10.89 -6.78 12.57
C VAL A 57 10.38 -6.98 14.00
N MET A 58 10.89 -7.98 14.72
CA MET A 58 10.50 -8.26 16.12
C MET A 58 10.90 -7.13 17.08
N LYS A 59 12.16 -6.68 17.04
CA LYS A 59 12.62 -5.51 17.81
C LYS A 59 11.95 -4.22 17.36
N GLY A 60 11.64 -4.10 16.07
CA GLY A 60 10.84 -3.00 15.54
C GLY A 60 9.46 -2.94 16.20
N ARG A 61 8.79 -4.07 16.38
CA ARG A 61 7.49 -4.16 17.10
C ARG A 61 7.62 -3.83 18.58
N GLU A 62 8.63 -4.38 19.25
CA GLU A 62 8.90 -4.11 20.67
C GLU A 62 9.25 -2.63 20.93
N GLN A 63 10.05 -2.02 20.06
CA GLN A 63 10.38 -0.58 20.12
C GLN A 63 9.20 0.30 19.73
N SER A 64 8.38 -0.12 18.77
CA SER A 64 7.18 0.62 18.35
C SER A 64 6.09 0.64 19.42
N ALA A 65 6.00 -0.41 20.23
CA ALA A 65 5.10 -0.51 21.37
C ALA A 65 5.50 0.38 22.57
N ARG A 66 6.73 0.92 22.58
CA ARG A 66 7.18 1.80 23.69
C ARG A 66 6.39 3.11 23.69
N PRO A 67 5.84 3.55 24.83
CA PRO A 67 5.04 4.78 24.90
C PRO A 67 5.75 6.02 24.37
N GLY A 68 7.06 6.15 24.62
CA GLY A 68 7.88 7.26 24.13
C GLY A 68 8.07 7.26 22.61
N PHE A 69 8.14 6.10 21.97
CA PHE A 69 8.18 6.00 20.52
C PHE A 69 6.81 6.33 19.91
N GLN A 70 5.73 5.76 20.45
CA GLN A 70 4.39 6.04 19.97
C GLN A 70 4.04 7.53 20.09
N LYS A 71 4.48 8.20 21.16
CA LYS A 71 4.33 9.65 21.33
C LYS A 71 5.09 10.44 20.25
N ARG A 72 6.35 10.09 19.96
CA ARG A 72 7.13 10.73 18.88
C ARG A 72 6.55 10.46 17.49
N LEU A 73 6.11 9.22 17.24
CA LEU A 73 5.45 8.83 16.00
C LEU A 73 4.15 9.60 15.81
N ASN A 74 3.31 9.69 16.84
CA ASN A 74 2.07 10.45 16.80
C ASN A 74 2.33 11.96 16.61
N ALA A 75 3.37 12.52 17.22
CA ALA A 75 3.78 13.91 17.00
C ALA A 75 4.21 14.15 15.55
N LEU A 76 5.05 13.28 14.99
CA LEU A 76 5.50 13.34 13.60
C LEU A 76 4.33 13.16 12.61
N LEU A 77 3.41 12.22 12.87
CA LEU A 77 2.19 12.06 12.08
C LEU A 77 1.29 13.30 12.16
N LYS A 78 1.22 13.96 13.31
CA LYS A 78 0.50 15.23 13.49
C LYS A 78 1.16 16.35 12.67
N GLU A 79 2.49 16.40 12.59
CA GLU A 79 3.22 17.36 11.76
C GLU A 79 3.08 17.08 10.26
N ILE A 80 3.15 15.81 9.84
CA ILE A 80 2.92 15.42 8.44
C ILE A 80 1.47 15.71 8.00
N LYS A 81 0.48 15.51 8.88
CA LYS A 81 -0.91 15.95 8.62
C LYS A 81 -1.06 17.47 8.50
N GLN A 82 -0.11 18.24 9.02
CA GLN A 82 -0.09 19.70 8.92
C GLN A 82 0.63 20.21 7.67
N VAL A 83 1.19 19.33 6.82
CA VAL A 83 1.57 19.69 5.45
C VAL A 83 0.31 20.27 4.79
N PRO A 84 0.36 21.47 4.21
CA PRO A 84 -0.83 22.15 3.76
C PRO A 84 -1.46 21.34 2.63
N ILE A 85 -2.50 20.57 2.96
CA ILE A 85 -3.60 20.35 2.03
C ILE A 85 -3.98 21.75 1.59
N ILE A 86 -3.64 22.12 0.34
CA ILE A 86 -3.92 23.40 -0.33
C ILE A 86 -4.77 24.29 0.58
N LYS A 87 -4.14 25.21 1.32
CA LYS A 87 -4.85 26.04 2.31
C LYS A 87 -6.07 26.63 1.62
N ARG A 88 -7.26 26.13 1.97
CA ARG A 88 -8.51 26.65 1.42
C ARG A 88 -8.56 28.13 1.77
N ILE A 89 -8.87 28.99 0.80
CA ILE A 89 -9.03 30.42 1.04
C ILE A 89 -10.12 30.57 2.12
N PRO A 90 -9.84 31.18 3.28
CA PRO A 90 -10.82 31.35 4.34
C PRO A 90 -12.06 32.08 3.82
N GLY A 91 -13.25 31.56 4.14
CA GLY A 91 -14.53 32.14 3.69
C GLY A 91 -15.09 31.59 2.37
N GLU A 92 -14.29 30.84 1.60
CA GLU A 92 -14.76 30.25 0.35
C GLU A 92 -15.51 28.93 0.56
N LYS A 93 -16.68 28.81 -0.07
CA LYS A 93 -17.48 27.58 -0.02
C LYS A 93 -16.89 26.53 -0.94
N VAL A 94 -16.51 25.39 -0.37
CA VAL A 94 -16.09 24.23 -1.16
C VAL A 94 -17.31 23.61 -1.83
N LEU A 95 -17.31 23.60 -3.16
CA LEU A 95 -18.45 23.12 -3.96
C LEU A 95 -18.70 21.61 -3.80
N ASP A 96 -17.65 20.78 -3.85
CA ASP A 96 -17.73 19.34 -3.63
C ASP A 96 -16.45 18.84 -2.94
N ASN A 97 -16.58 17.85 -2.04
CA ASN A 97 -15.42 17.14 -1.48
C ASN A 97 -15.10 15.88 -2.31
N GLU A 98 -13.95 15.26 -2.05
CA GLU A 98 -13.50 14.06 -2.78
C GLU A 98 -14.52 12.91 -2.74
N ALA A 99 -15.21 12.72 -1.62
CA ALA A 99 -16.22 11.67 -1.47
C ALA A 99 -17.43 11.89 -2.39
N GLU A 100 -17.92 13.13 -2.50
CA GLU A 100 -19.05 13.48 -3.37
C GLU A 100 -18.66 13.39 -4.86
N ILE A 101 -17.44 13.79 -5.21
CA ILE A 101 -16.93 13.61 -6.59
C ILE A 101 -16.78 12.11 -6.90
N GLY A 102 -16.28 11.32 -5.97
CA GLY A 102 -16.15 9.87 -6.10
C GLY A 102 -17.49 9.15 -6.30
N LYS A 103 -18.54 9.53 -5.55
CA LYS A 103 -19.90 9.01 -5.75
C LYS A 103 -20.42 9.35 -7.15
N ALA A 104 -20.28 10.61 -7.57
CA ALA A 104 -20.68 11.04 -8.91
C ALA A 104 -19.91 10.31 -10.02
N ALA A 105 -18.60 10.09 -9.83
CA ALA A 105 -17.76 9.29 -10.72
C ALA A 105 -18.22 7.84 -10.81
N GLY A 106 -18.66 7.24 -9.69
CA GLY A 106 -19.26 5.91 -9.67
C GLY A 106 -20.51 5.83 -10.55
N VAL A 107 -21.41 6.82 -10.49
CA VAL A 107 -22.61 6.87 -11.35
C VAL A 107 -22.23 6.96 -12.83
N VAL A 108 -21.27 7.83 -13.17
CA VAL A 108 -20.78 7.97 -14.56
C VAL A 108 -20.15 6.67 -15.05
N TRP A 109 -19.33 6.03 -14.21
CA TRP A 109 -18.66 4.76 -14.53
C TRP A 109 -19.67 3.64 -14.83
N HIS A 110 -20.72 3.48 -14.01
CA HIS A 110 -21.77 2.49 -14.26
C HIS A 110 -22.51 2.77 -15.57
N SER A 111 -22.85 4.04 -15.84
CA SER A 111 -23.49 4.41 -17.10
C SER A 111 -22.59 4.11 -18.31
N LEU A 112 -21.28 4.33 -18.21
CA LEU A 112 -20.33 4.00 -19.28
C LEU A 112 -20.14 2.49 -19.46
N ALA A 113 -20.14 1.73 -18.36
CA ALA A 113 -20.06 0.28 -18.42
C ALA A 113 -21.24 -0.33 -19.18
N GLN A 114 -22.46 0.17 -18.93
CA GLN A 114 -23.67 -0.31 -19.60
C GLN A 114 -23.77 0.10 -21.07
N ASN A 115 -23.34 1.33 -21.41
CA ASN A 115 -23.57 1.90 -22.75
C ASN A 115 -22.34 1.82 -23.67
N GLY A 116 -21.17 1.46 -23.15
CA GLY A 116 -19.92 1.44 -23.90
C GLY A 116 -19.46 2.85 -24.32
N LYS A 117 -19.02 2.97 -25.57
CA LYS A 117 -18.50 4.25 -26.11
C LYS A 117 -19.64 5.18 -26.45
N VAL A 118 -19.67 6.34 -25.80
CA VAL A 118 -20.77 7.31 -25.93
C VAL A 118 -20.26 8.73 -26.11
N ASN A 119 -21.07 9.56 -26.76
CA ASN A 119 -20.84 10.99 -26.85
C ASN A 119 -20.97 11.63 -25.46
N ILE A 120 -20.02 12.48 -25.07
CA ILE A 120 -20.01 13.14 -23.76
C ILE A 120 -21.30 13.95 -23.52
N LYS A 121 -21.82 14.64 -24.54
CA LYS A 121 -23.07 15.43 -24.45
C LYS A 121 -24.30 14.53 -24.25
N LEU A 122 -24.28 13.33 -24.81
CA LEU A 122 -25.37 12.37 -24.64
C LEU A 122 -25.31 11.74 -23.23
N LEU A 123 -24.10 11.38 -22.79
CA LEU A 123 -23.85 10.84 -21.46
C LEU A 123 -24.27 11.83 -20.37
N SER A 124 -24.00 13.12 -20.54
CA SER A 124 -24.41 14.15 -19.56
C SER A 124 -25.92 14.30 -19.43
N ARG A 125 -26.70 13.88 -20.43
CA ARG A 125 -28.18 13.86 -20.38
C ARG A 125 -28.70 12.58 -19.73
N LYS A 126 -28.01 11.45 -19.94
CA LYS A 126 -28.35 10.16 -19.33
C LYS A 126 -28.06 10.15 -17.83
N VAL A 127 -26.87 10.60 -17.47
CA VAL A 127 -26.44 10.74 -16.09
C VAL A 127 -27.09 12.02 -15.55
N LYS A 128 -28.18 11.88 -14.76
CA LYS A 128 -28.97 12.97 -14.17
C LYS A 128 -28.19 13.79 -13.11
N LEU A 129 -26.99 14.25 -13.46
CA LEU A 129 -26.11 15.04 -12.61
C LEU A 129 -26.01 16.48 -13.14
N PRO A 130 -25.86 17.48 -12.26
CA PRO A 130 -25.53 18.84 -12.67
C PRO A 130 -24.24 18.86 -13.50
N ARG A 131 -24.20 19.68 -14.56
CA ARG A 131 -23.07 19.74 -15.50
C ARG A 131 -21.70 19.93 -14.81
N ALA A 132 -21.64 20.76 -13.78
CA ALA A 132 -20.42 20.99 -13.01
C ALA A 132 -19.95 19.73 -12.26
N LYS A 133 -20.86 19.00 -11.61
CA LYS A 133 -20.58 17.71 -10.94
C LYS A 133 -20.16 16.64 -11.95
N PHE A 134 -20.85 16.57 -13.09
CA PHE A 134 -20.52 15.64 -14.17
C PHE A 134 -19.09 15.86 -14.71
N ASN A 135 -18.70 17.10 -14.95
CA ASN A 135 -17.34 17.42 -15.42
C ASN A 135 -16.28 17.04 -14.38
N ARG A 136 -16.52 17.30 -13.09
CA ARG A 136 -15.61 16.88 -11.99
C ARG A 136 -15.50 15.36 -11.91
N ALA A 137 -16.62 14.64 -12.05
CA ALA A 137 -16.66 13.18 -12.06
C ALA A 137 -15.85 12.59 -13.22
N ILE A 138 -15.95 13.14 -14.43
CA ILE A 138 -15.10 12.72 -15.56
C ILE A 138 -13.63 12.97 -15.25
N GLY A 139 -13.28 14.14 -14.72
CA GLY A 139 -11.91 14.47 -14.33
C GLY A 139 -11.35 13.49 -13.28
N TRP A 140 -12.18 13.08 -12.33
CA TRP A 140 -11.82 12.06 -11.32
C TRP A 140 -11.52 10.70 -11.97
N LEU A 141 -12.39 10.23 -12.87
CA LEU A 141 -12.16 8.97 -13.59
C LEU A 141 -10.91 9.03 -14.48
N ALA A 142 -10.63 10.18 -15.09
CA ALA A 142 -9.43 10.40 -15.89
C ALA A 142 -8.16 10.38 -15.04
N LYS A 143 -8.19 11.02 -13.86
CA LYS A 143 -7.09 10.97 -12.86
C LYS A 143 -6.75 9.54 -12.46
N GLU A 144 -7.76 8.67 -12.36
CA GLU A 144 -7.60 7.25 -12.02
C GLU A 144 -7.32 6.34 -13.24
N ASN A 145 -7.13 6.90 -14.43
CA ASN A 145 -6.93 6.17 -15.70
C ASN A 145 -8.04 5.15 -16.02
N LYS A 146 -9.28 5.42 -15.58
CA LYS A 146 -10.42 4.51 -15.79
C LYS A 146 -11.19 4.76 -17.09
N VAL A 147 -10.98 5.91 -17.72
CA VAL A 147 -11.70 6.34 -18.93
C VAL A 147 -10.73 6.85 -19.99
N CYS A 148 -11.11 6.66 -21.25
CA CYS A 148 -10.45 7.28 -22.40
C CYS A 148 -11.39 8.27 -23.08
N LEU A 149 -10.85 9.44 -23.44
CA LEU A 149 -11.55 10.43 -24.24
C LEU A 149 -10.97 10.43 -25.66
N THR A 150 -11.84 10.38 -26.66
CA THR A 150 -11.46 10.47 -28.07
C THR A 150 -12.28 11.54 -28.76
N ARG A 151 -11.68 12.25 -29.72
CA ARG A 151 -12.38 13.25 -30.53
C ARG A 151 -12.46 12.75 -31.97
N LYS A 152 -13.67 12.71 -32.53
CA LYS A 152 -13.90 12.41 -33.95
C LYS A 152 -14.57 13.63 -34.58
N LYS A 153 -13.88 14.29 -35.52
CA LYS A 153 -14.27 15.61 -36.05
C LYS A 153 -14.47 16.63 -34.91
N GLN A 154 -15.69 17.14 -34.75
CA GLN A 154 -16.05 18.10 -33.70
C GLN A 154 -16.73 17.46 -32.47
N THR A 155 -16.84 16.13 -32.42
CA THR A 155 -17.55 15.42 -31.35
C THR A 155 -16.59 14.67 -30.42
N ALA A 156 -16.75 14.86 -29.12
CA ALA A 156 -16.00 14.14 -28.09
C ALA A 156 -16.77 12.91 -27.59
N TYR A 157 -16.06 11.79 -27.51
CA TYR A 157 -16.53 10.50 -27.05
C TYR A 157 -15.74 10.06 -25.84
N ILE A 158 -16.40 9.33 -24.94
CA ILE A 158 -15.81 8.77 -23.73
C ILE A 158 -16.21 7.30 -23.61
N TYR A 159 -15.29 6.48 -23.09
CA TYR A 159 -15.49 5.06 -22.83
C TYR A 159 -14.60 4.58 -21.68
N LEU A 160 -14.99 3.49 -21.03
CA LEU A 160 -14.12 2.79 -20.07
C LEU A 160 -12.97 2.10 -20.79
N VAL A 161 -11.81 2.09 -20.14
CA VAL A 161 -10.68 1.24 -20.56
C VAL A 161 -11.06 -0.25 -20.45
N ASP A 162 -10.41 -1.11 -21.24
CA ASP A 162 -10.78 -2.52 -21.34
C ASP A 162 -10.74 -3.25 -19.99
N THR A 163 -9.75 -2.93 -19.15
CA THR A 163 -9.62 -3.50 -17.80
C THR A 163 -10.81 -3.16 -16.90
N GLU A 164 -11.33 -1.94 -16.99
CA GLU A 164 -12.51 -1.51 -16.23
C GLU A 164 -13.79 -2.11 -16.79
N ARG A 165 -13.88 -2.29 -18.11
CA ARG A 165 -15.00 -2.99 -18.76
C ARG A 165 -15.07 -4.45 -18.33
N GLN A 166 -13.93 -5.15 -18.30
CA GLN A 166 -13.84 -6.53 -17.81
C GLN A 166 -14.26 -6.66 -16.34
N LYS A 167 -13.83 -5.71 -15.48
CA LYS A 167 -14.25 -5.69 -14.06
C LYS A 167 -15.75 -5.55 -13.88
N TYR A 168 -16.43 -4.81 -14.75
CA TYR A 168 -17.89 -4.72 -14.72
C TYR A 168 -18.55 -6.04 -15.12
N GLN A 169 -18.06 -6.66 -16.20
CA GLN A 169 -18.57 -7.94 -16.69
C GLN A 169 -18.39 -9.08 -15.69
N ALA A 170 -17.28 -9.09 -14.95
CA ALA A 170 -17.02 -10.10 -13.91
C ALA A 170 -17.84 -9.93 -12.62
N LYS A 171 -18.58 -8.83 -12.48
CA LYS A 171 -19.45 -8.54 -11.33
C LYS A 171 -20.94 -8.74 -11.61
N MET A 172 -21.30 -8.98 -12.87
CA MET A 172 -22.65 -9.37 -13.31
C MET A 172 -22.74 -10.89 -13.37
#